data_AF-A0A929IH65-F1
#
_entry.id   AF-A0A929IH65-F1
#
_cell.length_a   1.000
_cell.length_b   1.000
_cell.length_c   1.000
_cell.angle_alpha   90.00
_cell.angle_beta   90.00
_cell.angle_gamma   90.00
#
_symmetry.space_group_name_H-M   'P 1'
#
loop_
_entity.id
_entity.type
_entity.pdbx_description
1 polymer ?
#
loop_
_entity_poly.entity_id
_entity_poly.type
_entity_poly.pdbx_seq_one_letter_code
_entity_poly.pdbx_strand_id
1 'polypeptide(L)' 'VTDGSGKPGTVLDDTLTVACGEGAIRLEVVQRGGKGAMEAAAFLRGRAIPAGTKLV' A
#
# COMPACT_ATOMS: atom_id res chain seq x y z
N VAL A 1 -12.38 -0.34 3.36
CA VAL A 1 -11.75 0.63 4.28
C VAL A 1 -11.41 -0.12 5.55
N THR A 2 -10.19 0.02 6.04
CA THR A 2 -9.69 -0.65 7.25
C THR A 2 -9.43 0.40 8.33
N ASP A 3 -9.58 0.00 9.58
CA ASP A 3 -9.14 0.85 10.69
C ASP A 3 -7.62 1.00 10.65
N GLY A 4 -7.14 2.24 10.81
CA GLY A 4 -5.73 2.56 10.74
C GLY A 4 -5.50 4.05 10.97
N SER A 5 -4.41 4.39 11.67
CA SER A 5 -4.05 5.77 11.96
C SER A 5 -2.61 6.04 11.52
N GLY A 6 -2.37 7.23 10.99
CA GLY A 6 -1.07 7.62 10.46
C GLY A 6 -1.18 8.89 9.62
N LYS A 7 -0.03 9.42 9.17
CA LYS A 7 -0.05 10.54 8.21
C LYS A 7 -0.59 10.03 6.86
N PRO A 8 -1.48 10.76 6.17
CA PRO A 8 -1.97 10.34 4.86
C PRO A 8 -0.83 9.98 3.90
N GLY A 9 -0.98 8.86 3.20
CA GLY A 9 0.03 8.29 2.32
C GLY A 9 1.09 7.42 3.01
N THR A 10 1.00 7.21 4.33
CA THR A 10 1.93 6.33 5.06
C THR A 10 1.50 4.88 4.94
N VAL A 11 2.42 4.00 4.56
CA VAL A 11 2.23 2.54 4.60
C VAL A 11 2.28 2.06 6.04
N LEU A 12 1.24 1.37 6.49
CA LEU A 12 1.03 0.97 7.89
C LEU A 12 1.56 -0.43 8.20
N ASP A 13 1.70 -1.28 7.18
CA ASP A 13 2.13 -2.67 7.32
C ASP A 13 2.85 -3.16 6.05
N ASP A 14 3.39 -4.38 6.10
CA ASP A 14 4.10 -5.00 4.97
C ASP A 14 3.13 -5.65 3.95
N THR A 15 1.85 -5.30 4.00
CA THR A 15 0.80 -5.81 3.12
C THR A 15 0.09 -4.70 2.33
N LEU A 16 0.76 -3.54 2.20
CA LEU A 16 0.30 -2.39 1.42
C LEU A 16 -0.98 -1.73 1.97
N THR A 17 -1.20 -1.76 3.29
CA THR A 17 -2.20 -0.89 3.92
C THR A 17 -1.67 0.54 4.01
N VAL A 18 -2.44 1.52 3.54
CA VAL A 18 -2.06 2.93 3.46
C VAL A 18 -3.01 3.77 4.29
N ALA A 19 -2.48 4.60 5.19
CA ALA A 19 -3.26 5.60 5.92
C ALA A 19 -3.82 6.66 4.97
N CYS A 20 -5.09 7.00 5.18
CA CYS A 20 -5.79 8.06 4.48
C CYS A 20 -6.00 9.27 5.42
N GLY A 21 -6.71 10.30 4.94
CA GLY A 21 -7.15 11.41 5.80
C GLY A 21 -8.02 10.94 6.96
N GLU A 22 -8.78 9.88 6.75
CA GLU A 22 -9.55 9.16 7.76
C GLU A 22 -9.45 7.66 7.46
N GLY A 23 -9.15 6.86 8.49
CA GLY A 23 -8.92 5.43 8.36
C GLY A 23 -7.77 5.07 7.41
N ALA A 24 -7.87 3.88 6.83
CA ALA A 24 -6.88 3.35 5.90
C ALA A 24 -7.53 2.52 4.78
N ILE A 25 -6.76 2.29 3.72
CA ILE A 25 -7.13 1.37 2.65
C ILE A 25 -6.05 0.31 2.47
N ARG A 26 -6.46 -0.93 2.24
CA ARG A 26 -5.56 -2.01 1.83
C ARG A 26 -5.61 -2.13 0.32
N LEU A 27 -4.46 -2.04 -0.32
CA LEU A 27 -4.36 -2.23 -1.76
C LEU A 27 -4.24 -3.73 -2.04
N GLU A 28 -5.27 -4.30 -2.67
CA GLU A 28 -5.29 -5.73 -3.05
C GLU A 28 -4.69 -5.95 -4.44
N VAL A 29 -4.97 -5.04 -5.37
CA VAL A 29 -4.47 -5.08 -6.75
C VAL A 29 -3.76 -3.77 -7.06
N VAL A 30 -2.58 -3.87 -7.66
CA VAL A 30 -1.75 -2.73 -8.06
C VAL A 30 -1.24 -2.89 -9.48
N GLN A 31 -0.91 -1.77 -10.11
CA GLN A 31 -0.28 -1.76 -11.42
C GLN A 31 1.05 -1.03 -11.36
N ARG A 32 2.13 -1.74 -11.70
CA ARG A 32 3.42 -1.09 -11.92
C ARG A 32 3.39 -0.43 -13.30
N GLY A 33 3.88 0.81 -13.41
CA GLY A 33 3.96 1.51 -14.70
C GLY A 33 4.56 0.63 -15.81
N GLY A 34 3.87 0.54 -16.94
CA GLY A 34 4.24 -0.32 -18.08
C GLY A 34 3.98 -1.81 -17.92
N LYS A 35 3.36 -2.27 -16.82
CA LYS A 35 2.91 -3.66 -16.62
C LYS A 35 1.39 -3.72 -16.48
N GLY A 36 0.83 -4.93 -16.57
CA GLY A 36 -0.57 -5.20 -16.23
C GLY A 36 -0.82 -5.09 -14.72
N ALA A 37 -2.10 -5.02 -14.34
CA ALA A 37 -2.53 -5.13 -12.96
C ALA A 37 -2.15 -6.50 -12.37
N MET A 38 -1.78 -6.53 -11.08
CA MET A 38 -1.38 -7.74 -10.38
C MET A 38 -1.71 -7.65 -8.88
N GLU A 39 -1.79 -8.80 -8.23
CA GLU A 39 -1.93 -8.91 -6.77
C GLU A 39 -0.82 -8.13 -6.05
N ALA A 40 -1.19 -7.36 -5.03
CA ALA A 40 -0.25 -6.58 -4.22
C ALA A 40 0.81 -7.47 -3.57
N ALA A 41 0.43 -8.68 -3.12
CA ALA A 41 1.38 -9.66 -2.59
C ALA A 41 2.41 -10.11 -3.64
N ALA A 42 2.01 -10.25 -4.91
CA ALA A 42 2.94 -10.58 -5.99
C ALA A 42 3.85 -9.40 -6.34
N PHE A 43 3.31 -8.18 -6.35
CA PHE A 43 4.08 -6.95 -6.52
C PHE A 43 5.15 -6.79 -5.42
N LEU A 44 4.78 -7.00 -4.15
CA LEU A 44 5.64 -6.85 -2.97
C LEU A 44 6.84 -7.80 -2.98
N ARG A 45 6.72 -9.00 -3.56
CA ARG A 45 7.86 -9.93 -3.73
C ARG A 45 8.98 -9.36 -4.61
N GLY A 46 8.63 -8.55 -5.61
CA GLY A 46 9.59 -7.92 -6.52
C GLY A 46 9.97 -6.48 -6.11
N ARG A 47 9.14 -5.84 -5.28
CA ARG A 47 9.34 -4.47 -4.80
C ARG A 47 8.75 -4.34 -3.40
N ALA A 48 9.59 -4.57 -2.39
CA ALA A 48 9.19 -4.35 -1.01
C ALA A 48 8.83 -2.87 -0.79
N ILE A 49 7.72 -2.64 -0.11
CA ILE A 49 7.31 -1.34 0.41
C ILE A 49 7.08 -1.53 1.91
N PRO A 50 8.10 -1.30 2.75
CA PRO A 50 8.00 -1.55 4.18
C PRO A 50 7.08 -0.56 4.87
N ALA A 51 6.57 -0.96 6.05
CA ALA A 51 5.87 -0.06 6.95
C ALA A 51 6.66 1.23 7.21
N GLY A 52 5.96 2.36 7.30
CA GLY A 52 6.54 3.71 7.41
C GLY A 52 6.91 4.37 6.09
N THR A 53 6.84 3.65 4.96
CA THR A 53 7.06 4.28 3.64
C THR A 53 6.00 5.34 3.37
N LYS A 54 6.42 6.52 2.91
CA LYS A 54 5.50 7.59 2.50
C LYS A 54 5.32 7.57 0.98
N LEU A 55 4.10 7.33 0.54
CA LEU A 55 3.68 7.43 -0.85
C LEU A 55 3.24 8.88 -1.09
N VAL A 56 3.99 9.59 -1.94
CA VAL A 56 3.70 10.97 -2.38
C VAL A 56 3.54 11.02 -3.89
#